data_AF-A0A177PKH7-F1
#
_entry.id   AF-A0A177PKH7-F1
#
_cell.length_a   1.000
_cell.length_b   1.000
_cell.length_c   1.000
_cell.angle_alpha   90.00
_cell.angle_beta   90.00
_cell.angle_gamma   90.00
#
_symmetry.space_group_name_H-M   'P 1'
#
loop_
_entity.id
_entity.type
_entity.pdbx_description
1 polymer ?
#
loop_
_entity_poly.entity_id
_entity_poly.type
_entity_poly.pdbx_seq_one_letter_code
_entity_poly.pdbx_strand_id
1 'polypeptide(L)'
;MKVFVAGLSRAGKSSRSQHAATNLPDVDYVSVSQLLQAAGGVFPVRTFNDGLANQRRAADALRAAQVTRPHRLIDGHALIETGEGPLIVPDWFFDELAPDLIVYIYDRPEEILSRRPSTTSRNCAAEIAGLVTMERAACERTAARLGIPLITMMAPSLEGFTDELRYHLKQAQ
;
A
#
# COMPACT_ATOMS: atom_id res chain seq x y z
N MET A 1 -13.69 9.73 2.71
CA MET A 1 -13.35 8.38 2.20
C MET A 1 -11.87 8.09 2.38
N LYS A 2 -11.50 6.92 2.90
CA LYS A 2 -10.12 6.43 3.01
C LYS A 2 -9.87 5.37 1.95
N VAL A 3 -8.85 5.57 1.12
CA VAL A 3 -8.45 4.62 0.08
C VAL A 3 -7.07 4.08 0.43
N PHE A 4 -6.96 2.77 0.63
CA PHE A 4 -5.68 2.11 0.85
C PHE A 4 -5.08 1.66 -0.48
N VAL A 5 -3.91 2.18 -0.83
CA VAL A 5 -3.19 1.83 -2.06
C VAL A 5 -2.09 0.83 -1.70
N ALA A 6 -2.25 -0.40 -2.18
CA ALA A 6 -1.40 -1.55 -1.90
C ALA A 6 -0.65 -2.01 -3.15
N GLY A 7 0.35 -2.88 -2.95
CA GLY A 7 1.24 -3.32 -4.01
C GLY A 7 2.66 -3.49 -3.53
N LEU A 8 3.41 -4.36 -4.20
CA LEU A 8 4.78 -4.68 -3.80
C LEU A 8 5.70 -3.44 -3.88
N SER A 9 6.81 -3.45 -3.15
CA SER A 9 7.82 -2.38 -3.25
C SER A 9 8.31 -2.26 -4.69
N ARG A 10 8.41 -1.01 -5.19
CA ARG A 10 8.73 -0.65 -6.59
C ARG A 10 7.67 -0.96 -7.65
N ALA A 11 6.44 -1.34 -7.27
CA ALA A 11 5.30 -1.41 -8.20
C ALA A 11 4.82 -0.02 -8.70
N GLY A 12 5.35 1.08 -8.15
CA GLY A 12 5.04 2.45 -8.58
C GLY A 12 3.77 3.05 -7.95
N LYS A 13 3.40 2.63 -6.75
CA LYS A 13 2.26 3.16 -5.97
C LYS A 13 2.42 4.63 -5.61
N SER A 14 3.56 4.98 -5.02
CA SER A 14 3.80 6.31 -4.44
C SER A 14 3.73 7.40 -5.49
N SER A 15 4.36 7.19 -6.65
CA SER A 15 4.31 8.15 -7.76
C SER A 15 2.89 8.41 -8.25
N ARG A 16 2.07 7.36 -8.37
CA ARG A 16 0.67 7.46 -8.80
C ARG A 16 -0.21 8.14 -7.75
N SER A 17 -0.03 7.76 -6.49
CA SER A 17 -0.79 8.30 -5.37
C SER A 17 -0.49 9.79 -5.13
N GLN A 18 0.79 10.18 -5.22
CA GLN A 18 1.22 11.58 -5.14
C GLN A 18 0.68 12.40 -6.32
N HIS A 19 0.79 11.86 -7.53
CA HIS A 19 0.26 12.52 -8.73
C HIS A 19 -1.26 12.73 -8.61
N ALA A 20 -2.02 11.71 -8.19
CA ALA A 20 -3.46 11.82 -8.01
C ALA A 20 -3.83 12.90 -6.96
N ALA A 21 -3.19 12.93 -5.79
CA ALA A 21 -3.45 13.94 -4.77
C ALA A 21 -3.02 15.37 -5.16
N THR A 22 -2.11 15.50 -6.14
CA THR A 22 -1.75 16.80 -6.73
C THR A 22 -2.83 17.29 -7.71
N ASN A 23 -3.51 16.37 -8.40
CA ASN A 23 -4.49 16.67 -9.44
C ASN A 23 -5.96 16.56 -8.97
N LEU A 24 -6.20 16.08 -7.75
CA LEU A 24 -7.51 15.99 -7.11
C LEU A 24 -7.51 16.85 -5.84
N PRO A 25 -8.12 18.05 -5.87
CA PRO A 25 -7.98 19.05 -4.80
C PRO A 25 -8.65 18.64 -3.47
N ASP A 26 -9.51 17.62 -3.52
CA ASP A 26 -10.27 17.04 -2.42
C ASP A 26 -9.63 15.77 -1.83
N VAL A 27 -8.43 15.41 -2.28
CA VAL A 27 -7.71 14.19 -1.88
C VAL A 27 -6.40 14.50 -1.17
N ASP A 28 -6.26 14.09 0.09
CA ASP A 28 -4.97 14.09 0.80
C ASP A 28 -4.17 12.84 0.45
N TYR A 29 -2.84 12.94 0.46
CA TYR A 29 -1.94 11.80 0.31
C TYR A 29 -1.10 11.59 1.56
N VAL A 30 -1.00 10.33 1.99
CA VAL A 30 -0.15 9.91 3.10
C VAL A 30 0.60 8.64 2.73
N SER A 31 1.92 8.68 2.90
CA SER A 31 2.79 7.51 2.80
C SER A 31 2.96 6.86 4.18
N VAL A 32 2.54 5.60 4.31
CA VAL A 32 2.72 4.82 5.55
C VAL A 32 4.19 4.66 5.88
N SER A 33 5.06 4.42 4.89
CA SER A 33 6.50 4.28 5.12
C SER A 33 7.15 5.58 5.63
N GLN A 34 6.73 6.74 5.12
CA GLN A 34 7.27 8.03 5.59
C GLN A 34 6.80 8.35 7.01
N LEU A 35 5.52 8.11 7.32
CA LEU A 35 5.00 8.26 8.68
C LEU A 35 5.71 7.33 9.66
N LEU A 36 5.88 6.07 9.28
CA LEU A 36 6.57 5.08 10.09
C LEU A 36 8.03 5.48 10.33
N GLN A 37 8.74 5.98 9.30
CA GLN A 37 10.10 6.49 9.45
C GLN A 37 10.16 7.68 10.43
N ALA A 38 9.24 8.63 10.31
CA ALA A 38 9.15 9.77 11.23
C ALA A 38 8.83 9.35 12.68
N ALA A 39 8.05 8.27 12.84
CA ALA A 39 7.70 7.67 14.13
C ALA A 39 8.78 6.72 14.70
N GLY A 40 9.97 6.68 14.11
CA GLY A 40 11.08 5.83 14.57
C GLY A 40 10.90 4.34 14.26
N GLY A 41 10.25 4.01 13.15
CA GLY A 41 10.12 2.64 12.65
C GLY A 41 11.46 1.93 12.44
N VAL A 42 11.45 0.61 12.56
CA VAL A 42 12.65 -0.23 12.41
C VAL A 42 12.86 -0.59 10.94
N PHE A 43 14.02 -0.23 10.39
CA PHE A 43 14.41 -0.54 9.01
C PHE A 43 15.89 -0.98 8.94
N PRO A 44 16.25 -2.02 8.16
CA PRO A 44 15.35 -2.95 7.47
C PRO A 44 14.55 -3.80 8.47
N VAL A 45 13.37 -4.26 8.08
CA VAL A 45 12.54 -5.16 8.90
C VAL A 45 13.18 -6.55 8.88
N ARG A 46 13.82 -6.96 9.98
CA ARG A 46 14.56 -8.23 10.02
C ARG A 46 13.68 -9.37 10.46
N THR A 47 12.86 -9.13 11.49
CA THR A 47 12.00 -10.14 12.10
C THR A 47 10.52 -9.84 11.88
N PHE A 48 9.66 -10.83 12.09
CA PHE A 48 8.21 -10.61 12.13
C PHE A 48 7.81 -9.68 13.27
N ASN A 49 8.50 -9.74 14.42
CA ASN A 49 8.26 -8.82 15.54
C ASN A 49 8.54 -7.37 15.16
N ASP A 50 9.61 -7.09 14.41
CA ASP A 50 9.87 -5.75 13.86
C ASP A 50 8.70 -5.30 12.97
N GLY A 51 8.23 -6.19 12.10
CA GLY A 51 7.10 -5.94 11.21
C GLY A 51 5.82 -5.60 11.98
N LEU A 52 5.47 -6.38 12.99
CA LEU A 52 4.30 -6.16 13.85
C LEU A 52 4.41 -4.87 14.67
N ALA A 53 5.58 -4.59 15.25
CA ALA A 53 5.84 -3.35 15.99
C ALA A 53 5.72 -2.13 15.08
N ASN A 54 6.24 -2.23 13.85
CA ASN A 54 6.10 -1.20 12.84
C ASN A 54 4.64 -0.97 12.43
N GLN A 55 3.81 -2.02 12.30
CA GLN A 55 2.40 -1.82 12.01
C GLN A 55 1.67 -1.05 13.12
N ARG A 56 2.01 -1.30 14.39
CA ARG A 56 1.38 -0.59 15.52
C ARG A 56 1.73 0.89 15.48
N ARG A 57 3.02 1.20 15.30
CA ARG A 57 3.51 2.58 15.13
C ARG A 57 2.87 3.26 13.92
N ALA A 58 2.73 2.54 12.81
CA ALA A 58 2.09 3.07 11.61
C ALA A 58 0.61 3.40 11.86
N ALA A 59 -0.14 2.53 12.54
CA ALA A 59 -1.53 2.79 12.91
C ALA A 59 -1.67 4.01 13.83
N ASP A 60 -0.83 4.11 14.86
CA ASP A 60 -0.79 5.27 15.76
C ASP A 60 -0.46 6.57 15.01
N ALA A 61 0.54 6.54 14.13
CA ALA A 61 0.93 7.69 13.31
C ALA A 61 -0.15 8.10 12.31
N LEU A 62 -0.84 7.14 11.69
CA LEU A 62 -1.96 7.41 10.79
C LEU A 62 -3.14 8.06 11.51
N ARG A 63 -3.44 7.60 12.75
CA ARG A 63 -4.48 8.15 13.62
C ARG A 63 -4.15 9.58 14.06
N ALA A 64 -2.88 9.85 14.38
CA ALA A 64 -2.43 11.19 14.80
C ALA A 64 -2.30 12.18 13.63
N ALA A 65 -2.10 11.69 12.40
CA ALA A 65 -1.94 12.54 11.22
C ALA A 65 -3.25 13.26 10.87
N GLN A 66 -3.17 14.59 10.83
CA GLN A 66 -4.29 15.48 10.50
C GLN A 66 -4.88 15.15 9.12
N VAL A 67 -6.20 15.24 9.03
CA VAL A 67 -6.96 15.12 7.78
C VAL A 67 -7.39 16.53 7.39
N THR A 68 -6.93 17.00 6.23
CA THR A 68 -7.22 18.35 5.73
C THR A 68 -8.23 18.36 4.60
N ARG A 69 -8.40 17.22 3.92
CA ARG A 69 -9.30 17.03 2.78
C ARG A 69 -10.30 15.90 3.04
N PRO A 70 -11.47 15.89 2.38
CA PRO A 70 -12.53 14.91 2.63
C PRO A 70 -12.16 13.47 2.24
N HIS A 71 -11.20 13.31 1.32
CA HIS A 71 -10.70 12.01 0.88
C HIS A 71 -9.22 11.87 1.23
N ARG A 72 -8.77 10.65 1.54
CA ARG A 72 -7.38 10.37 1.91
C ARG A 72 -6.87 9.10 1.24
N LEU A 73 -5.80 9.23 0.45
CA LEU A 73 -5.00 8.14 -0.07
C LEU A 73 -3.94 7.73 0.94
N ILE A 74 -3.87 6.44 1.23
CA ILE A 74 -2.95 5.85 2.18
C ILE A 74 -2.10 4.83 1.42
N ASP A 75 -0.88 5.23 1.07
CA ASP A 75 0.08 4.40 0.34
C ASP A 75 0.86 3.51 1.30
N GLY A 76 0.62 2.21 1.21
CA GLY A 76 1.18 1.20 2.11
C GLY A 76 1.33 -0.16 1.42
N HIS A 77 1.54 -1.18 2.24
CA HIS A 77 1.70 -2.56 1.79
C HIS A 77 0.71 -3.45 2.52
N ALA A 78 0.15 -4.46 1.86
CA ALA A 78 -0.57 -5.57 2.48
C ALA A 78 0.37 -6.75 2.82
N LEU A 79 1.58 -6.76 2.24
CA LEU A 79 2.65 -7.70 2.54
C LEU A 79 3.96 -6.95 2.84
N ILE A 80 4.58 -7.27 3.97
CA ILE A 80 5.88 -6.72 4.38
C ILE A 80 6.95 -7.77 4.10
N GLU A 81 8.01 -7.35 3.40
CA GLU A 81 9.18 -8.19 3.19
C GLU A 81 10.09 -8.11 4.43
N THR A 82 10.20 -9.19 5.19
CA THR A 82 11.14 -9.31 6.32
C THR A 82 12.31 -10.24 6.00
N GLY A 83 13.33 -10.24 6.86
CA GLY A 83 14.43 -11.21 6.80
C GLY A 83 14.00 -12.65 7.09
N GLU A 84 12.92 -12.85 7.84
CA GLU A 84 12.33 -14.17 8.16
C GLU A 84 11.32 -14.64 7.10
N GLY A 85 10.97 -13.78 6.14
CA GLY A 85 10.06 -14.09 5.05
C GLY A 85 9.02 -12.99 4.80
N PRO A 86 8.00 -13.26 3.98
CA PRO A 86 6.88 -12.34 3.81
C PRO A 86 5.94 -12.38 5.03
N LEU A 87 5.66 -11.22 5.60
CA LEU A 87 4.67 -11.02 6.68
C LEU A 87 3.42 -10.35 6.10
N ILE A 88 2.27 -11.01 6.17
CA ILE A 88 0.99 -10.39 5.83
C ILE A 88 0.65 -9.33 6.89
N VAL A 89 0.22 -8.14 6.46
CA VAL A 89 -0.24 -7.11 7.39
C VAL A 89 -1.46 -7.62 8.16
N PRO A 90 -1.43 -7.60 9.50
CA PRO A 90 -2.50 -8.17 10.30
C PRO A 90 -3.85 -7.47 10.11
N ASP A 91 -4.94 -8.22 10.31
CA ASP A 91 -6.30 -7.69 10.17
C ASP A 91 -6.59 -6.48 11.07
N TRP A 92 -6.09 -6.50 12.31
CA TRP A 92 -6.29 -5.40 13.26
C TRP A 92 -5.77 -4.06 12.71
N PHE A 93 -4.73 -4.06 11.87
CA PHE A 93 -4.23 -2.83 11.25
C PHE A 93 -5.29 -2.22 10.33
N PHE A 94 -5.95 -3.07 9.53
CA PHE A 94 -7.01 -2.63 8.63
C PHE A 94 -8.32 -2.31 9.36
N ASP A 95 -8.59 -2.98 10.48
CA ASP A 95 -9.73 -2.65 11.34
C ASP A 95 -9.58 -1.25 11.95
N GLU A 96 -8.37 -0.91 12.41
CA GLU A 96 -8.06 0.43 12.90
C GLU A 96 -8.03 1.47 11.78
N LEU A 97 -7.49 1.10 10.62
CA LEU A 97 -7.43 1.99 9.46
C LEU A 97 -8.83 2.32 8.94
N ALA A 98 -9.72 1.32 8.92
CA ALA A 98 -11.06 1.35 8.34
C ALA A 98 -11.10 1.97 6.93
N PRO A 99 -10.41 1.37 5.93
CA PRO A 99 -10.49 1.84 4.55
C PRO A 99 -11.87 1.59 3.95
N ASP A 100 -12.33 2.49 3.08
CA ASP A 100 -13.58 2.34 2.32
C ASP A 100 -13.34 1.65 0.97
N LEU A 101 -12.09 1.63 0.51
CA LEU A 101 -11.65 1.06 -0.77
C LEU A 101 -10.20 0.61 -0.67
N ILE A 102 -9.89 -0.53 -1.29
CA ILE A 102 -8.52 -0.96 -1.54
C ILE A 102 -8.22 -0.86 -3.04
N VAL A 103 -7.09 -0.27 -3.40
CA VAL A 103 -6.54 -0.28 -4.75
C VAL A 103 -5.23 -1.05 -4.75
N TYR A 104 -5.20 -2.19 -5.40
CA TYR A 104 -4.01 -3.01 -5.57
C TYR A 104 -3.33 -2.70 -6.91
N ILE A 105 -2.14 -2.11 -6.85
CA ILE A 105 -1.30 -1.84 -8.01
C ILE A 105 -0.21 -2.91 -8.10
N TYR A 106 -0.11 -3.53 -9.26
CA TYR A 106 0.94 -4.51 -9.54
C TYR A 106 1.61 -4.24 -10.89
N ASP A 107 2.75 -4.87 -11.09
CA ASP A 107 3.50 -4.84 -12.34
C ASP A 107 4.05 -6.25 -12.60
N ARG A 108 4.65 -6.46 -13.77
CA ARG A 108 5.30 -7.73 -14.10
C ARG A 108 6.47 -7.99 -13.14
N PRO A 109 6.69 -9.24 -12.69
CA PRO A 109 7.78 -9.55 -11.77
C PRO A 109 9.16 -9.09 -12.25
N GLU A 110 9.42 -9.18 -13.55
CA GLU A 110 10.67 -8.75 -14.19
C GLU A 110 10.87 -7.23 -14.11
N GLU A 111 9.79 -6.46 -14.28
CA GLU A 111 9.78 -5.00 -14.17
C GLU A 111 9.97 -4.54 -12.72
N ILE A 112 9.39 -5.26 -11.77
CA ILE A 112 9.62 -4.98 -10.35
C ILE A 112 11.07 -5.31 -9.99
N LEU A 113 11.59 -6.45 -10.45
CA LEU A 113 12.96 -6.89 -10.21
C LEU A 113 13.97 -5.89 -10.80
N SER A 114 13.77 -5.41 -12.02
CA SER A 114 14.67 -4.44 -12.68
C SER A 114 14.76 -3.10 -11.94
N ARG A 115 13.71 -2.71 -11.20
CA ARG A 115 13.65 -1.48 -10.38
C ARG A 115 14.17 -1.66 -8.96
N ARG A 116 14.46 -2.89 -8.53
CA ARG A 116 15.04 -3.18 -7.21
C ARG A 116 16.56 -3.03 -7.25
N PRO A 117 17.18 -2.54 -6.17
CA PRO A 117 18.64 -2.52 -6.09
C PRO A 117 19.17 -3.96 -6.10
N SER A 118 20.26 -4.19 -6.82
CA SER A 118 20.94 -5.49 -6.98
C SER A 118 21.45 -6.12 -5.67
N THR A 119 21.36 -5.40 -4.55
CA THR A 119 21.77 -5.85 -3.21
C THR A 119 20.66 -6.54 -2.41
N THR A 120 19.43 -6.60 -2.92
CA THR A 120 18.33 -7.27 -2.22
C THR A 120 18.39 -8.79 -2.44
N SER A 121 18.33 -9.58 -1.36
CA SER A 121 18.54 -11.05 -1.38
C SER A 121 17.50 -11.87 -2.15
N ARG A 122 16.40 -11.23 -2.60
CA ARG A 122 15.32 -11.86 -3.36
C ARG A 122 15.50 -11.55 -4.83
N ASN A 123 16.12 -12.48 -5.55
CA ASN A 123 16.90 -12.18 -6.75
C ASN A 123 16.36 -12.80 -8.04
N CYS A 124 15.19 -13.44 -8.01
CA CYS A 124 14.60 -13.95 -9.25
C CYS A 124 13.14 -13.56 -9.45
N ALA A 125 12.74 -13.52 -10.72
CA ALA A 125 11.38 -13.17 -11.13
C ALA A 125 10.34 -14.12 -10.50
N ALA A 126 10.68 -15.40 -10.28
CA ALA A 126 9.78 -16.37 -9.66
C ALA A 126 9.48 -16.02 -8.19
N GLU A 127 10.46 -15.58 -7.42
CA GLU A 127 10.26 -15.12 -6.04
C GLU A 127 9.38 -13.86 -6.01
N ILE A 128 9.67 -12.90 -6.89
CA ILE A 128 8.84 -11.69 -7.02
C ILE A 128 7.40 -12.04 -7.42
N ALA A 129 7.21 -12.99 -8.33
CA ALA A 129 5.88 -13.48 -8.71
C ALA A 129 5.13 -14.09 -7.51
N GLY A 130 5.83 -14.86 -6.67
CA GLY A 130 5.29 -15.37 -5.41
C GLY A 130 4.83 -14.25 -4.48
N LEU A 131 5.65 -13.21 -4.29
CA LEU A 131 5.31 -12.07 -3.44
C LEU A 131 4.15 -11.24 -3.99
N VAL A 132 4.10 -11.02 -5.31
CA VAL A 132 2.97 -10.36 -5.99
C VAL A 132 1.68 -11.14 -5.72
N THR A 133 1.73 -12.48 -5.86
CA THR A 133 0.60 -13.36 -5.60
C THR A 133 0.13 -13.28 -4.14
N MET A 134 1.06 -13.31 -3.18
CA MET A 134 0.74 -13.20 -1.76
C MET A 134 0.14 -11.84 -1.38
N GLU A 135 0.71 -10.74 -1.88
CA GLU A 135 0.21 -9.38 -1.66
C GLU A 135 -1.20 -9.22 -2.24
N ARG A 136 -1.45 -9.74 -3.44
CA ARG A 136 -2.77 -9.76 -4.06
C ARG A 136 -3.78 -10.52 -3.20
N ALA A 137 -3.45 -11.74 -2.79
CA ALA A 137 -4.32 -12.56 -1.95
C ALA A 137 -4.60 -11.89 -0.60
N ALA A 138 -3.62 -11.19 -0.02
CA ALA A 138 -3.82 -10.40 1.18
C ALA A 138 -4.82 -9.25 0.96
N CYS A 139 -4.73 -8.53 -0.17
CA CYS A 139 -5.69 -7.48 -0.53
C CYS A 139 -7.11 -8.04 -0.74
N GLU A 140 -7.25 -9.14 -1.48
CA GLU A 140 -8.52 -9.81 -1.75
C GLU A 140 -9.19 -10.28 -0.46
N ARG A 141 -8.44 -10.94 0.42
CA ARG A 141 -8.92 -11.39 1.73
C ARG A 141 -9.37 -10.21 2.60
N THR A 142 -8.57 -9.15 2.68
CA THR A 142 -8.90 -7.97 3.49
C THR A 142 -10.15 -7.26 2.96
N ALA A 143 -10.24 -7.05 1.66
CA ALA A 143 -11.41 -6.41 1.03
C ALA A 143 -12.69 -7.22 1.28
N ALA A 144 -12.63 -8.54 1.07
CA ALA A 144 -13.76 -9.44 1.33
C ALA A 144 -14.17 -9.44 2.80
N ARG A 145 -13.19 -9.48 3.72
CA ARG A 145 -13.43 -9.47 5.17
C ARG A 145 -14.11 -8.18 5.63
N LEU A 146 -13.69 -7.04 5.10
CA LEU A 146 -14.24 -5.72 5.44
C LEU A 146 -15.54 -5.40 4.67
N GLY A 147 -15.89 -6.19 3.65
CA GLY A 147 -17.05 -5.91 2.79
C GLY A 147 -16.87 -4.66 1.93
N ILE A 148 -15.63 -4.34 1.54
CA ILE A 148 -15.28 -3.14 0.76
C ILE A 148 -14.80 -3.52 -0.65
N PRO A 149 -14.93 -2.62 -1.64
CA PRO A 149 -14.43 -2.86 -2.98
C PRO A 149 -12.90 -3.02 -3.02
N LEU A 150 -12.44 -3.86 -3.95
CA LEU A 150 -11.05 -3.99 -4.37
C LEU A 150 -10.93 -3.67 -5.85
N ILE A 151 -10.09 -2.70 -6.20
CA ILE A 151 -9.71 -2.40 -7.58
C ILE A 151 -8.31 -2.94 -7.80
N THR A 152 -8.11 -3.68 -8.89
CA THR A 152 -6.80 -4.21 -9.26
C THR A 152 -6.34 -3.56 -10.56
N MET A 153 -5.15 -2.95 -10.55
CA MET A 153 -4.60 -2.23 -11.70
C MET A 153 -3.18 -2.72 -12.03
N MET A 154 -2.97 -3.14 -13.28
CA MET A 154 -1.64 -3.50 -13.78
C MET A 154 -0.95 -2.27 -14.34
N ALA A 155 0.09 -1.79 -13.67
CA ALA A 155 0.96 -0.70 -14.09
C ALA A 155 0.23 0.48 -14.79
N PRO A 156 -0.84 1.05 -14.20
CA PRO A 156 -1.64 2.06 -14.89
C PRO A 156 -0.82 3.32 -15.20
N SER A 157 -1.21 4.13 -16.17
CA SER A 157 -0.63 5.48 -16.29
C SER A 157 -0.97 6.33 -15.05
N LEU A 158 -0.29 7.46 -14.85
CA LEU A 158 -0.60 8.37 -13.73
C LEU A 158 -2.04 8.89 -13.84
N GLU A 159 -2.43 9.23 -15.06
CA GLU A 159 -3.73 9.74 -15.46
C GLU A 159 -4.78 8.63 -15.33
N GLY A 160 -4.48 7.42 -15.81
CA GLY A 160 -5.39 6.29 -15.67
C GLY A 160 -5.69 5.93 -14.21
N PHE A 161 -4.67 6.00 -13.33
CA PHE A 161 -4.88 5.85 -11.89
C PHE A 161 -5.74 6.98 -11.31
N THR A 162 -5.49 8.22 -11.73
CA THR A 162 -6.22 9.40 -11.25
C THR A 162 -7.68 9.39 -11.71
N ASP A 163 -7.95 8.99 -12.94
CA ASP A 163 -9.29 8.89 -13.52
C ASP A 163 -10.12 7.79 -12.84
N GLU A 164 -9.51 6.62 -12.62
CA GLU A 164 -10.14 5.53 -11.88
C GLU A 164 -10.49 5.99 -10.46
N LEU A 165 -9.55 6.63 -9.75
CA LEU A 165 -9.81 7.15 -8.41
C LEU A 165 -10.95 8.17 -8.41
N ARG A 166 -10.94 9.13 -9.36
CA ARG A 166 -12.01 10.14 -9.49
C ARG A 166 -13.39 9.50 -9.68
N TYR A 167 -13.47 8.42 -10.47
CA TYR A 167 -14.72 7.69 -10.67
C TYR A 167 -15.28 7.18 -9.34
N HIS A 168 -14.47 6.49 -8.52
CA HIS A 168 -14.92 5.92 -7.25
C HIS A 168 -15.20 6.97 -6.17
N LEU A 169 -14.41 8.05 -6.12
CA LEU A 169 -14.66 9.15 -5.18
C LEU A 169 -16.03 9.81 -5.42
N LYS A 170 -16.48 9.91 -6.68
CA LYS A 170 -17.81 10.44 -7.03
C LYS A 170 -18.96 9.52 -6.66
N GLN A 171 -18.75 8.20 -6.64
CA GLN A 171 -19.78 7.23 -6.25
C GLN A 171 -20.00 7.17 -4.73
N ALA A 172 -19.04 7.70 -3.95
CA ALA A 172 -19.10 7.73 -2.49
C ALA A 172 -19.73 9.02 -1.92
N GLN A 173 -20.14 9.96 -2.79
CA GLN A 173 -20.84 11.21 -2.44
C GLN A 173 -22.35 11.03 -2.57
#